data_AF-A0A0R2SHG0-F1
#
_entry.id   AF-A0A0R2SHG0-F1
#
_cell.length_a   1.000
_cell.length_b   1.000
_cell.length_c   1.000
_cell.angle_alpha   90.00
_cell.angle_beta   90.00
_cell.angle_gamma   90.00
#
_symmetry.space_group_name_H-M   'P 1'
#
loop_
_entity.id
_entity.type
_entity.pdbx_description
1 polymer ?
#
loop_
_entity_poly.entity_id
_entity_poly.type
_entity_poly.pdbx_seq_one_letter_code
_entity_poly.pdbx_strand_id
1 'polypeptide(L)'
;GGTDSSFGDWYRRYTGRGGLNATAVSWSWMPIKYLSVGATSRYVFGTAERNNKLYFTDSRYDYVGEVEHVSVSDWRWQFGGQLILPFGEQEVTAGIQYEPTATLQATQDYSLYSFNTNAAGAELPLDTVRSRAATLGSIVLGSRLGYGLRWVRNRKNAMLPAWSLAVHYEQINLNEQRDFGSVVPGAYAQPTSTWVANASVVPMLAFSNRRLTSYWSQIQYIAAVRSDRFGLVLNGTEVTGWNANFGVAMPVGGRSFIPGDVKVSTLHLGLSAGQVGSIQNGLVREQYLRAFVGVTLNDQWFMKAKFR
;
A
#
# COMPACT_ATOMS: atom_id res chain seq x y z
N GLY A 1 18.77 -22.11 -11.03
CA GLY A 1 19.17 -23.49 -11.32
C GLY A 1 20.54 -23.72 -10.72
N GLY A 2 20.92 -24.97 -10.58
CA GLY A 2 22.24 -25.36 -10.09
C GLY A 2 22.65 -26.72 -10.63
N THR A 3 23.92 -27.03 -10.46
CA THR A 3 24.53 -28.32 -10.76
C THR A 3 24.86 -29.01 -9.44
N ASP A 4 24.40 -30.24 -9.26
CA ASP A 4 24.79 -31.09 -8.13
C ASP A 4 25.50 -32.34 -8.62
N SER A 5 26.55 -32.77 -7.92
CA SER A 5 27.30 -33.98 -8.29
C SER A 5 26.48 -35.27 -8.17
N SER A 6 25.38 -35.25 -7.42
CA SER A 6 24.56 -36.43 -7.13
C SER A 6 23.38 -36.58 -8.09
N PHE A 7 22.76 -35.49 -8.52
CA PHE A 7 21.53 -35.50 -9.34
C PHE A 7 21.57 -34.60 -10.58
N GLY A 8 22.75 -34.08 -10.94
CA GLY A 8 22.96 -33.31 -12.16
C GLY A 8 22.32 -31.93 -12.11
N ASP A 9 21.88 -31.43 -13.27
CA ASP A 9 21.32 -30.09 -13.36
C ASP A 9 19.87 -30.07 -12.85
N TRP A 10 19.54 -29.01 -12.12
CA TRP A 10 18.19 -28.81 -11.61
C TRP A 10 17.78 -27.35 -11.69
N TYR A 11 16.47 -27.13 -11.77
CA TYR A 11 15.90 -25.79 -11.66
C TYR A 11 14.67 -25.79 -10.75
N ARG A 12 14.47 -24.66 -10.06
CA ARG A 12 13.32 -24.44 -9.19
C ARG A 12 12.39 -23.42 -9.80
N ARG A 13 11.09 -23.67 -9.64
CA ARG A 13 10.03 -22.74 -9.98
C ARG A 13 9.26 -22.42 -8.71
N TYR A 14 9.31 -21.15 -8.32
CA TYR A 14 8.53 -20.63 -7.20
C TYR A 14 7.31 -19.91 -7.75
N THR A 15 6.13 -20.24 -7.22
CA THR A 15 4.87 -19.57 -7.50
C THR A 15 4.17 -19.28 -6.18
N GLY A 16 3.88 -18.01 -5.91
CA GLY A 16 3.13 -17.58 -4.75
C GLY A 16 1.86 -16.85 -5.19
N ARG A 17 0.73 -17.14 -4.56
CA ARG A 17 -0.55 -16.48 -4.80
C ARG A 17 -1.27 -16.26 -3.48
N GLY A 18 -2.20 -15.31 -3.48
CA GLY A 18 -3.03 -15.01 -2.32
C GLY A 18 -2.77 -13.63 -1.74
N GLY A 19 -3.40 -13.39 -0.61
CA GLY A 19 -3.41 -12.08 0.03
C GLY A 19 -4.27 -12.08 1.29
N LEU A 20 -4.04 -11.07 2.12
CA LEU A 20 -4.84 -10.82 3.30
C LEU A 20 -5.87 -9.75 2.99
N ASN A 21 -7.12 -10.03 3.33
CA ASN A 21 -8.21 -9.08 3.37
C ASN A 21 -8.41 -8.62 4.81
N ALA A 22 -9.00 -7.43 4.99
CA ALA A 22 -9.35 -6.96 6.31
C ALA A 22 -10.68 -6.22 6.27
N THR A 23 -11.53 -6.51 7.26
CA THR A 23 -12.72 -5.71 7.58
C THR A 23 -12.42 -4.88 8.81
N ALA A 24 -12.71 -3.58 8.76
CA ALA A 24 -12.33 -2.64 9.80
C ALA A 24 -13.54 -1.90 10.36
N VAL A 25 -13.57 -1.71 11.68
CA VAL A 25 -14.49 -0.81 12.38
C VAL A 25 -13.65 0.21 13.13
N SER A 26 -13.87 1.49 12.85
CA SER A 26 -13.15 2.61 13.45
C SER A 26 -14.10 3.41 14.33
N TRP A 27 -13.66 3.72 15.55
CA TRP A 27 -14.33 4.66 16.44
C TRP A 27 -13.38 5.80 16.77
N SER A 28 -13.87 7.03 16.65
CA SER A 28 -13.13 8.23 16.99
C SER A 28 -13.98 9.17 17.82
N TRP A 29 -13.32 9.90 18.71
CA TRP A 29 -13.93 10.87 19.60
C TRP A 29 -12.99 12.06 19.78
N MET A 30 -13.58 13.22 20.01
CA MET A 30 -12.90 14.48 20.25
C MET A 30 -13.08 14.86 21.74
N PRO A 31 -12.25 14.32 22.65
CA PRO A 31 -12.42 14.55 24.09
C PRO A 31 -12.16 16.00 24.50
N ILE A 32 -11.27 16.69 23.78
CA ILE A 32 -10.92 18.08 24.02
C ILE A 32 -11.01 18.82 22.68
N LYS A 33 -11.37 20.10 22.71
CA LYS A 33 -11.32 20.94 21.50
C LYS A 33 -9.94 20.82 20.85
N TYR A 34 -9.93 20.64 19.54
CA TYR A 34 -8.76 20.41 18.69
C TYR A 34 -8.05 19.05 18.80
N LEU A 35 -8.37 18.20 19.78
CA LEU A 35 -7.76 16.87 19.93
C LEU A 35 -8.78 15.78 19.64
N SER A 36 -8.51 14.96 18.63
CA SER A 36 -9.25 13.76 18.30
C SER A 36 -8.41 12.53 18.60
N VAL A 37 -9.02 11.51 19.18
CA VAL A 37 -8.42 10.19 19.40
C VAL A 37 -9.32 9.13 18.80
N GLY A 38 -8.75 8.01 18.39
CA GLY A 38 -9.53 6.92 17.83
C GLY A 38 -8.85 5.57 17.92
N ALA A 39 -9.66 4.53 17.86
CA ALA A 39 -9.25 3.15 17.77
C ALA A 39 -9.92 2.49 16.58
N THR A 40 -9.21 1.59 15.91
CA THR A 40 -9.72 0.80 14.80
C THR A 40 -9.47 -0.66 15.11
N SER A 41 -10.54 -1.45 15.14
CA SER A 41 -10.47 -2.90 15.17
C SER A 41 -10.49 -3.42 13.74
N ARG A 42 -9.55 -4.30 13.38
CA ARG A 42 -9.46 -4.92 12.06
C ARG A 42 -9.50 -6.44 12.20
N TYR A 43 -10.49 -7.07 11.62
CA TYR A 43 -10.50 -8.51 11.41
C TYR A 43 -9.79 -8.83 10.11
N VAL A 44 -8.63 -9.46 10.21
CA VAL A 44 -7.77 -9.86 9.08
C VAL A 44 -8.04 -11.31 8.75
N PHE A 45 -8.37 -11.58 7.49
CA PHE A 45 -8.62 -12.92 7.00
C PHE A 45 -8.10 -13.10 5.58
N GLY A 46 -7.65 -14.30 5.26
CA GLY A 46 -7.20 -14.60 3.90
C GLY A 46 -6.33 -15.82 3.84
N THR A 47 -5.95 -16.18 2.62
CA THR A 47 -5.16 -17.37 2.35
C THR A 47 -3.98 -17.00 1.47
N ALA A 48 -2.81 -17.52 1.81
CA ALA A 48 -1.62 -17.46 1.00
C ALA A 48 -1.22 -18.88 0.57
N GLU A 49 -1.00 -19.08 -0.71
CA GLU A 49 -0.53 -20.32 -1.30
C GLU A 49 0.91 -20.11 -1.79
N ARG A 50 1.81 -21.00 -1.37
CA ARG A 50 3.19 -21.05 -1.83
C ARG A 50 3.44 -22.43 -2.44
N ASN A 51 3.82 -22.43 -3.70
CA ASN A 51 4.14 -23.63 -4.44
C ASN A 51 5.58 -23.53 -4.97
N ASN A 52 6.40 -24.50 -4.58
CA ASN A 52 7.80 -24.63 -4.93
C ASN A 52 8.00 -25.97 -5.64
N LYS A 53 8.39 -25.91 -6.92
CA LYS A 53 8.62 -27.11 -7.73
C LYS A 53 10.08 -27.21 -8.11
N LEU A 54 10.66 -28.37 -7.87
CA LEU A 54 12.02 -28.73 -8.24
C LEU A 54 11.96 -29.71 -9.42
N TYR A 55 12.59 -29.31 -10.52
CA TYR A 55 12.70 -30.10 -11.73
C TYR A 55 14.16 -30.55 -11.91
N PHE A 56 14.34 -31.82 -12.24
CA PHE A 56 15.62 -32.41 -12.60
C PHE A 56 15.73 -32.54 -14.11
N THR A 57 16.92 -32.36 -14.67
CA THR A 57 17.14 -32.57 -16.12
C THR A 57 17.42 -34.04 -16.45
N ASP A 58 17.90 -34.81 -15.48
CA ASP A 58 18.12 -36.25 -15.60
C ASP A 58 16.79 -37.00 -15.43
N SER A 59 16.44 -37.83 -16.42
CA SER A 59 15.18 -38.59 -16.48
C SER A 59 15.09 -39.72 -15.46
N ARG A 60 16.17 -40.01 -14.72
CA ARG A 60 16.18 -41.01 -13.63
C ARG A 60 15.53 -40.51 -12.34
N TYR A 61 15.31 -39.20 -12.20
CA TYR A 61 14.75 -38.60 -10.99
C TYR A 61 13.36 -38.02 -11.25
N ASP A 62 12.41 -38.37 -10.38
CA ASP A 62 11.10 -37.73 -10.34
C ASP A 62 11.21 -36.31 -9.78
N TYR A 63 10.33 -35.42 -10.25
CA TYR A 63 10.27 -34.05 -9.77
C TYR A 63 9.69 -33.97 -8.37
N VAL A 64 10.00 -32.90 -7.64
CA VAL A 64 9.51 -32.69 -6.27
C VAL A 64 8.66 -31.42 -6.23
N GLY A 65 7.44 -31.56 -5.73
CA GLY A 65 6.49 -30.47 -5.51
C GLY A 65 6.27 -30.23 -4.03
N GLU A 66 6.38 -28.98 -3.60
CA GLU A 66 6.06 -28.53 -2.26
C GLU A 66 4.95 -27.48 -2.36
N VAL A 67 3.81 -27.77 -1.72
CA VAL A 67 2.63 -26.90 -1.70
C VAL A 67 2.26 -26.60 -0.26
N GLU A 68 2.18 -25.32 0.05
CA GLU A 68 1.85 -24.78 1.35
C GLU A 68 0.67 -23.81 1.21
N HIS A 69 -0.38 -24.03 2.00
CA HIS A 69 -1.49 -23.11 2.16
C HIS A 69 -1.52 -22.61 3.59
N VAL A 70 -1.42 -21.30 3.79
CA VAL A 70 -1.55 -20.65 5.10
C VAL A 70 -2.81 -19.81 5.09
N SER A 71 -3.77 -20.19 5.93
CA SER A 71 -5.01 -19.48 6.16
C SER A 71 -4.92 -18.70 7.46
N VAL A 72 -5.17 -17.39 7.41
CA VAL A 72 -5.10 -16.48 8.56
C VAL A 72 -6.51 -15.98 8.87
N SER A 73 -6.85 -15.89 10.15
CA SER A 73 -8.12 -15.32 10.61
C SER A 73 -7.98 -14.81 12.04
N ASP A 74 -7.73 -13.52 12.23
CA ASP A 74 -7.61 -12.94 13.57
C ASP A 74 -7.75 -11.42 13.57
N TRP A 75 -7.78 -10.83 14.76
CA TRP A 75 -7.94 -9.41 14.99
C TRP A 75 -6.60 -8.69 15.16
N ARG A 76 -6.56 -7.44 14.71
CA ARG A 76 -5.51 -6.48 15.04
C ARG A 76 -6.11 -5.12 15.33
N TRP A 77 -5.38 -4.31 16.09
CA TRP A 77 -5.85 -3.01 16.56
C TRP A 77 -4.94 -1.90 16.06
N GLN A 78 -5.52 -0.75 15.72
CA GLN A 78 -4.78 0.48 15.48
C GLN A 78 -5.32 1.58 16.38
N PHE A 79 -4.42 2.37 16.94
CA PHE A 79 -4.73 3.56 17.71
C PHE A 79 -4.22 4.79 16.99
N GLY A 80 -4.95 5.91 17.10
CA GLY A 80 -4.59 7.16 16.44
C GLY A 80 -4.95 8.37 17.29
N GLY A 81 -4.13 9.41 17.17
CA GLY A 81 -4.38 10.72 17.75
C GLY A 81 -4.14 11.80 16.71
N GLN A 82 -4.95 12.84 16.72
CA GLN A 82 -4.87 13.97 15.80
C GLN A 82 -5.12 15.28 16.53
N LEU A 83 -4.25 16.26 16.31
CA LEU A 83 -4.33 17.60 16.86
C LEU A 83 -4.52 18.60 15.72
N ILE A 84 -5.63 19.34 15.70
CA ILE A 84 -6.00 20.30 14.64
C ILE A 84 -6.00 21.71 15.22
N LEU A 85 -4.96 22.50 14.94
CA LEU A 85 -4.77 23.85 15.45
C LEU A 85 -5.14 24.89 14.37
N PRO A 86 -6.30 25.57 14.49
CA PRO A 86 -6.66 26.66 13.59
C PRO A 86 -6.02 27.99 14.01
N PHE A 87 -5.48 28.71 13.05
CA PHE A 87 -4.88 30.04 13.17
C PHE A 87 -5.48 30.99 12.11
N GLY A 88 -6.72 31.43 12.32
CA GLY A 88 -7.44 32.28 11.38
C GLY A 88 -7.78 31.55 10.08
N GLU A 89 -7.13 31.94 8.98
CA GLU A 89 -7.24 31.25 7.68
C GLU A 89 -6.34 30.01 7.57
N GLN A 90 -5.40 29.83 8.50
CA GLN A 90 -4.47 28.71 8.46
C GLN A 90 -4.91 27.61 9.42
N GLU A 91 -4.53 26.39 9.13
CA GLU A 91 -4.76 25.24 9.99
C GLU A 91 -3.54 24.33 9.94
N VAL A 92 -3.05 23.94 11.12
CA VAL A 92 -1.98 22.97 11.28
C VAL A 92 -2.55 21.72 11.92
N THR A 93 -2.38 20.59 11.26
CA THR A 93 -2.81 19.29 11.75
C THR A 93 -1.59 18.43 12.02
N ALA A 94 -1.41 17.96 13.25
CA ALA A 94 -0.45 16.94 13.59
C ALA A 94 -1.20 15.63 13.90
N GLY A 95 -0.62 14.49 13.53
CA GLY A 95 -1.22 13.18 13.76
C GLY A 95 -0.19 12.12 14.08
N ILE A 96 -0.59 11.16 14.90
CA ILE A 96 0.17 9.96 15.22
C ILE A 96 -0.73 8.73 15.06
N GLN A 97 -0.18 7.65 14.54
CA GLN A 97 -0.83 6.34 14.49
C GLN A 97 0.11 5.26 15.00
N TYR A 98 -0.46 4.29 15.71
CA TYR A 98 0.26 3.14 16.22
C TYR A 98 -0.57 1.87 16.02
N GLU A 99 0.01 0.87 15.36
CA GLU A 99 -0.49 -0.50 15.25
C GLU A 99 0.51 -1.38 16.02
N PRO A 100 0.17 -1.92 17.20
CA PRO A 100 1.05 -2.82 17.92
C PRO A 100 1.27 -4.13 17.13
N THR A 101 2.35 -4.82 17.49
CA THR A 101 2.67 -6.16 16.98
C THR A 101 1.50 -7.10 17.24
N ALA A 102 1.04 -7.78 16.21
CA ALA A 102 -0.10 -8.70 16.30
C ALA A 102 0.35 -10.12 15.94
N THR A 103 0.12 -11.05 16.85
CA THR A 103 0.28 -12.49 16.60
C THR A 103 -1.08 -13.00 16.14
N LEU A 104 -1.22 -13.24 14.83
CA LEU A 104 -2.47 -13.68 14.23
C LEU A 104 -2.52 -15.19 14.18
N GLN A 105 -3.62 -15.77 14.63
CA GLN A 105 -3.89 -17.19 14.46
C GLN A 105 -3.94 -17.57 12.99
N ALA A 106 -3.26 -18.68 12.68
CA ALA A 106 -3.17 -19.21 11.33
C ALA A 106 -3.24 -20.73 11.34
N THR A 107 -3.70 -21.29 10.23
CA THR A 107 -3.77 -22.72 9.97
C THR A 107 -2.99 -23.03 8.70
N GLN A 108 -2.14 -24.05 8.74
CA GLN A 108 -1.32 -24.47 7.61
C GLN A 108 -1.71 -25.86 7.12
N ASP A 109 -1.90 -25.97 5.81
CA ASP A 109 -1.91 -27.22 5.06
C ASP A 109 -0.63 -27.32 4.24
N TYR A 110 0.12 -28.40 4.43
CA TYR A 110 1.42 -28.61 3.81
C TYR A 110 1.46 -29.98 3.13
N SER A 111 1.91 -30.02 1.88
CA SER A 111 2.11 -31.25 1.12
C SER A 111 3.43 -31.21 0.36
N LEU A 112 4.23 -32.25 0.57
CA LEU A 112 5.45 -32.56 -0.18
C LEU A 112 5.22 -33.85 -0.93
N TYR A 113 5.31 -33.81 -2.25
CA TYR A 113 5.03 -34.94 -3.13
C TYR A 113 6.04 -35.04 -4.27
N SER A 114 6.19 -36.23 -4.81
CA SER A 114 6.88 -36.47 -6.08
C SER A 114 5.89 -36.44 -7.23
N PHE A 115 6.33 -35.97 -8.38
CA PHE A 115 5.51 -35.94 -9.59
C PHE A 115 6.37 -36.13 -10.84
N ASN A 116 5.75 -36.52 -11.94
CA ASN A 116 6.33 -36.52 -13.27
C ASN A 116 5.43 -35.69 -14.20
N THR A 117 5.84 -35.46 -15.43
CA THR A 117 5.03 -34.73 -16.42
C THR A 117 4.74 -35.60 -17.63
N ASN A 118 3.52 -35.53 -18.16
CA ASN A 118 3.21 -36.19 -19.42
C ASN A 118 3.84 -35.44 -20.61
N ALA A 119 3.72 -35.99 -21.82
CA ALA A 119 4.24 -35.38 -23.05
C ALA A 119 3.66 -33.99 -23.37
N ALA A 120 2.53 -33.62 -22.77
CA ALA A 120 1.91 -32.29 -22.88
C ALA A 120 2.32 -31.33 -21.75
N GLY A 121 3.22 -31.75 -20.86
CA GLY A 121 3.70 -30.95 -19.72
C GLY A 121 2.74 -30.89 -18.54
N ALA A 122 1.66 -31.69 -18.53
CA ALA A 122 0.75 -31.76 -17.39
C ALA A 122 1.35 -32.61 -16.26
N GLU A 123 1.15 -32.17 -15.04
CA GLU A 123 1.66 -32.81 -13.82
C GLU A 123 0.89 -34.09 -13.50
N LEU A 124 1.64 -35.17 -13.28
CA LEU A 124 1.17 -36.46 -12.82
C LEU A 124 1.75 -36.70 -11.42
N PRO A 125 0.98 -36.50 -10.34
CA PRO A 125 1.46 -36.79 -9.00
C PRO A 125 1.72 -38.30 -8.84
N LEU A 126 2.86 -38.68 -8.25
CA LEU A 126 3.22 -40.07 -8.00
C LEU A 126 2.93 -40.47 -6.55
N ASP A 127 3.63 -39.84 -5.61
CA ASP A 127 3.54 -40.20 -4.18
C ASP A 127 3.68 -38.97 -3.29
N THR A 128 3.05 -39.02 -2.11
CA THR A 128 3.12 -37.96 -1.10
C THR A 128 4.07 -38.36 0.01
N VAL A 129 5.25 -37.75 0.03
CA VAL A 129 6.30 -38.01 1.01
C VAL A 129 5.91 -37.48 2.39
N ARG A 130 5.24 -36.32 2.44
CA ARG A 130 4.79 -35.72 3.69
C ARG A 130 3.54 -34.90 3.47
N SER A 131 2.52 -35.16 4.28
CA SER A 131 1.32 -34.33 4.35
C SER A 131 1.03 -33.95 5.80
N ARG A 132 0.70 -32.68 6.01
CA ARG A 132 0.17 -32.16 7.27
C ARG A 132 -1.04 -31.31 6.92
N ALA A 133 -2.17 -31.63 7.52
CA ALA A 133 -3.40 -30.88 7.35
C ALA A 133 -3.76 -30.17 8.66
N ALA A 134 -4.36 -28.99 8.53
CA ALA A 134 -4.88 -28.20 9.63
C ALA A 134 -3.89 -27.99 10.80
N THR A 135 -2.61 -27.77 10.49
CA THR A 135 -1.62 -27.47 11.54
C THR A 135 -1.88 -26.09 12.08
N LEU A 136 -2.23 -26.01 13.36
CA LEU A 136 -2.44 -24.73 14.05
C LEU A 136 -1.10 -24.05 14.32
N GLY A 137 -1.07 -22.74 14.14
CA GLY A 137 0.09 -21.92 14.43
C GLY A 137 -0.27 -20.44 14.39
N SER A 138 0.74 -19.61 14.16
CA SER A 138 0.57 -18.17 14.12
C SER A 138 1.52 -17.53 13.11
N ILE A 139 1.10 -16.39 12.60
CA ILE A 139 1.98 -15.43 11.93
C ILE A 139 2.11 -14.19 12.81
N VAL A 140 3.26 -13.53 12.78
CA VAL A 140 3.46 -12.29 13.53
C VAL A 140 3.59 -11.15 12.54
N LEU A 141 2.73 -10.14 12.68
CA LEU A 141 2.86 -8.88 11.96
C LEU A 141 3.54 -7.86 12.86
N GLY A 142 4.61 -7.26 12.35
CA GLY A 142 5.39 -6.25 13.07
C GLY A 142 4.59 -4.99 13.38
N SER A 143 4.98 -4.29 14.44
CA SER A 143 4.37 -3.01 14.81
C SER A 143 4.55 -1.94 13.73
N ARG A 144 3.59 -1.02 13.62
CA ARG A 144 3.62 0.14 12.71
C ARG A 144 3.45 1.43 13.49
N LEU A 145 4.31 2.39 13.20
CA LEU A 145 4.24 3.76 13.72
C LEU A 145 4.15 4.72 12.54
N GLY A 146 3.26 5.71 12.65
CA GLY A 146 3.15 6.75 11.64
C GLY A 146 2.97 8.12 12.28
N TYR A 147 3.59 9.12 11.67
CA TYR A 147 3.51 10.52 12.07
C TYR A 147 3.16 11.36 10.86
N GLY A 148 2.27 12.32 11.04
CA GLY A 148 1.85 13.22 9.98
C GLY A 148 1.81 14.66 10.47
N LEU A 149 2.30 15.58 9.65
CA LEU A 149 2.12 17.01 9.84
C LEU A 149 1.56 17.60 8.55
N ARG A 150 0.51 18.39 8.65
CA ARG A 150 -0.12 19.10 7.54
C ARG A 150 -0.32 20.56 7.91
N TRP A 151 0.07 21.46 7.04
CA TRP A 151 -0.19 22.88 7.13
C TRP A 151 -0.98 23.32 5.91
N VAL A 152 -2.11 23.97 6.14
CA VAL A 152 -3.03 24.35 5.09
C VAL A 152 -3.53 25.77 5.31
N ARG A 153 -3.83 26.48 4.21
CA ARG A 153 -4.55 27.75 4.25
C ARG A 153 -5.93 27.59 3.62
N ASN A 154 -6.97 27.73 4.43
CA ASN A 154 -8.36 27.69 4.03
C ASN A 154 -8.88 29.11 3.76
N ARG A 155 -9.82 29.24 2.81
CA ARG A 155 -10.50 30.50 2.47
C ARG A 155 -11.99 30.35 2.76
N LYS A 156 -12.62 31.42 3.25
CA LYS A 156 -14.10 31.45 3.39
C LYS A 156 -14.74 31.21 2.02
N ASN A 157 -15.74 30.33 1.97
CA ASN A 157 -16.50 29.94 0.77
C ASN A 157 -15.72 29.17 -0.32
N ALA A 158 -14.50 28.71 -0.03
CA ALA A 158 -13.78 27.81 -0.93
C ALA A 158 -13.92 26.36 -0.44
N MET A 159 -14.24 25.44 -1.35
CA MET A 159 -14.30 23.99 -1.05
C MET A 159 -12.91 23.34 -1.00
N LEU A 160 -11.88 24.05 -1.49
CA LEU A 160 -10.50 23.60 -1.54
C LEU A 160 -9.60 24.58 -0.78
N PRO A 161 -8.53 24.08 -0.16
CA PRO A 161 -7.53 24.96 0.43
C PRO A 161 -6.79 25.75 -0.66
N ALA A 162 -6.38 26.96 -0.32
CA ALA A 162 -5.56 27.80 -1.19
C ALA A 162 -4.20 27.15 -1.47
N TRP A 163 -3.61 26.55 -0.45
CA TRP A 163 -2.45 25.69 -0.54
C TRP A 163 -2.42 24.71 0.64
N SER A 164 -1.75 23.58 0.45
CA SER A 164 -1.49 22.59 1.49
C SER A 164 -0.07 22.07 1.38
N LEU A 165 0.59 21.89 2.51
CA LEU A 165 1.85 21.18 2.63
C LEU A 165 1.64 20.06 3.66
N ALA A 166 2.08 18.84 3.37
CA ALA A 166 2.10 17.80 4.38
C ALA A 166 3.35 16.92 4.26
N VAL A 167 3.78 16.41 5.41
CA VAL A 167 4.86 15.45 5.53
C VAL A 167 4.35 14.29 6.36
N HIS A 168 4.66 13.08 5.93
CA HIS A 168 4.32 11.84 6.61
C HIS A 168 5.55 10.96 6.72
N TYR A 169 5.74 10.38 7.90
CA TYR A 169 6.75 9.37 8.17
C TYR A 169 6.07 8.11 8.68
N GLU A 170 6.34 6.97 8.07
CA GLU A 170 5.87 5.67 8.52
C GLU A 170 7.04 4.72 8.74
N GLN A 171 6.97 3.94 9.81
CA GLN A 171 7.93 2.90 10.12
C GLN A 171 7.20 1.61 10.47
N ILE A 172 7.67 0.49 9.91
CA ILE A 172 7.18 -0.85 10.22
C ILE A 172 8.34 -1.67 10.78
N ASN A 173 8.16 -2.27 11.96
CA ASN A 173 9.18 -3.09 12.58
C ASN A 173 9.17 -4.52 12.02
N LEU A 174 9.77 -4.70 10.85
CA LEU A 174 9.85 -6.02 10.19
C LEU A 174 10.69 -7.04 10.98
N ASN A 175 11.53 -6.61 11.92
CA ASN A 175 12.30 -7.52 12.76
C ASN A 175 11.41 -8.35 13.70
N GLU A 176 10.18 -7.92 13.94
CA GLU A 176 9.17 -8.68 14.70
C GLU A 176 8.34 -9.60 13.79
N GLN A 177 8.38 -9.40 12.48
CA GLN A 177 7.56 -10.17 11.55
C GLN A 177 8.02 -11.63 11.49
N ARG A 178 7.06 -12.56 11.59
CA ARG A 178 7.32 -14.00 11.51
C ARG A 178 6.36 -14.65 10.53
N ASP A 179 6.93 -15.43 9.62
CA ASP A 179 6.17 -16.36 8.78
C ASP A 179 5.61 -17.49 9.64
N PHE A 180 4.68 -18.26 9.07
CA PHE A 180 3.98 -19.34 9.77
C PHE A 180 4.97 -20.30 10.44
N GLY A 181 4.87 -20.43 11.77
CA GLY A 181 5.71 -21.35 12.55
C GLY A 181 7.21 -21.01 12.58
N SER A 182 7.64 -19.88 12.02
CA SER A 182 9.03 -19.45 12.05
C SER A 182 9.36 -18.73 13.36
N VAL A 183 10.51 -19.06 13.95
CA VAL A 183 11.07 -18.35 15.12
C VAL A 183 12.01 -17.21 14.73
N VAL A 184 12.52 -17.21 13.49
CA VAL A 184 13.46 -16.21 12.97
C VAL A 184 12.71 -15.24 12.03
N PRO A 185 13.01 -13.92 12.07
CA PRO A 185 12.54 -13.01 11.02
C PRO A 185 13.04 -13.50 9.66
N GLY A 186 12.24 -13.31 8.59
CA GLY A 186 12.64 -13.68 7.23
C GLY A 186 13.83 -12.85 6.72
N ALA A 187 13.97 -12.69 5.40
CA ALA A 187 15.03 -11.88 4.78
C ALA A 187 14.98 -10.36 5.11
N TYR A 188 14.03 -9.95 5.96
CA TYR A 188 13.90 -8.59 6.46
C TYR A 188 14.74 -8.44 7.72
N ALA A 189 15.86 -7.73 7.59
CA ALA A 189 16.83 -7.54 8.67
C ALA A 189 16.78 -6.13 9.28
N GLN A 190 16.00 -5.22 8.69
CA GLN A 190 15.87 -3.84 9.13
C GLN A 190 14.41 -3.37 9.12
N PRO A 191 14.03 -2.42 9.99
CA PRO A 191 12.72 -1.78 9.92
C PRO A 191 12.52 -1.05 8.58
N THR A 192 11.33 -1.16 8.00
CA THR A 192 10.93 -0.33 6.86
C THR A 192 10.76 1.11 7.33
N SER A 193 11.18 2.06 6.50
CA SER A 193 10.86 3.48 6.70
C SER A 193 10.42 4.13 5.41
N THR A 194 9.33 4.88 5.47
CA THR A 194 8.75 5.57 4.32
C THR A 194 8.55 7.04 4.68
N TRP A 195 9.15 7.92 3.89
CA TRP A 195 8.94 9.35 3.95
C TRP A 195 8.09 9.79 2.77
N VAL A 196 7.08 10.62 3.01
CA VAL A 196 6.27 11.24 1.97
C VAL A 196 6.14 12.73 2.27
N ALA A 197 6.45 13.57 1.30
CA ALA A 197 6.18 15.00 1.35
C ALA A 197 5.27 15.38 0.18
N ASN A 198 4.21 16.13 0.46
CA ASN A 198 3.25 16.58 -0.55
C ASN A 198 3.01 18.09 -0.44
N ALA A 199 2.69 18.68 -1.59
CA ALA A 199 2.35 20.07 -1.73
C ALA A 199 1.21 20.22 -2.73
N SER A 200 0.24 21.08 -2.44
CA SER A 200 -0.76 21.49 -3.40
C SER A 200 -1.02 23.00 -3.34
N VAL A 201 -1.38 23.59 -4.48
CA VAL A 201 -1.70 25.01 -4.59
C VAL A 201 -2.75 25.26 -5.65
N VAL A 202 -3.68 26.17 -5.35
CA VAL A 202 -4.64 26.72 -6.30
C VAL A 202 -4.32 28.22 -6.46
N PRO A 203 -3.71 28.66 -7.57
CA PRO A 203 -3.16 30.02 -7.70
C PRO A 203 -4.19 31.13 -7.44
N MET A 204 -5.42 30.98 -7.92
CA MET A 204 -6.50 31.96 -7.73
C MET A 204 -6.83 32.16 -6.25
N LEU A 205 -6.77 31.10 -5.44
CA LEU A 205 -7.05 31.15 -3.99
C LEU A 205 -5.82 31.59 -3.19
N ALA A 206 -4.62 31.17 -3.61
CA ALA A 206 -3.35 31.49 -2.94
C ALA A 206 -2.95 32.97 -3.14
N PHE A 207 -3.14 33.51 -4.35
CA PHE A 207 -2.69 34.84 -4.74
C PHE A 207 -3.84 35.83 -4.98
N SER A 208 -4.87 35.80 -4.12
CA SER A 208 -6.07 36.65 -4.22
C SER A 208 -5.82 38.17 -4.28
N ASN A 209 -4.63 38.65 -3.89
CA ASN A 209 -4.26 40.07 -4.00
C ASN A 209 -4.01 40.50 -5.47
N ARG A 210 -3.92 39.52 -6.39
CA ARG A 210 -3.84 39.73 -7.82
C ARG A 210 -5.13 39.22 -8.44
N ARG A 211 -5.76 40.01 -9.31
CA ARG A 211 -6.95 39.57 -10.06
C ARG A 211 -6.53 38.57 -11.13
N LEU A 212 -6.46 37.29 -10.76
CA LEU A 212 -6.19 36.19 -11.68
C LEU A 212 -7.51 35.72 -12.30
N THR A 213 -7.69 35.95 -13.61
CA THR A 213 -8.92 35.56 -14.35
C THR A 213 -8.70 34.37 -15.29
N SER A 214 -7.44 33.95 -15.48
CA SER A 214 -7.08 32.85 -16.38
C SER A 214 -7.54 31.49 -15.85
N TYR A 215 -7.97 30.59 -16.73
CA TYR A 215 -8.35 29.22 -16.39
C TYR A 215 -7.22 28.48 -15.63
N TRP A 216 -5.96 28.69 -16.02
CA TRP A 216 -4.80 28.09 -15.37
C TRP A 216 -4.65 28.48 -13.89
N SER A 217 -5.24 29.61 -13.48
CA SER A 217 -5.24 30.00 -12.07
C SER A 217 -6.26 29.24 -11.21
N GLN A 218 -7.25 28.62 -11.84
CA GLN A 218 -8.31 27.83 -11.19
C GLN A 218 -7.93 26.35 -11.04
N ILE A 219 -6.86 25.92 -11.72
CA ILE A 219 -6.35 24.55 -11.65
C ILE A 219 -5.60 24.35 -10.32
N GLN A 220 -5.80 23.18 -9.69
CA GLN A 220 -4.99 22.76 -8.57
C GLN A 220 -3.75 22.05 -9.08
N TYR A 221 -2.58 22.50 -8.64
CA TYR A 221 -1.30 21.84 -8.91
C TYR A 221 -0.90 21.04 -7.68
N ILE A 222 -0.47 19.80 -7.87
CA ILE A 222 -0.10 18.87 -6.80
C ILE A 222 1.27 18.28 -7.12
N ALA A 223 2.17 18.30 -6.16
CA ALA A 223 3.46 17.63 -6.24
C ALA A 223 3.67 16.77 -5.00
N ALA A 224 4.27 15.60 -5.15
CA ALA A 224 4.63 14.75 -4.02
C ALA A 224 5.93 14.00 -4.28
N VAL A 225 6.72 13.81 -3.24
CA VAL A 225 7.92 12.98 -3.25
C VAL A 225 7.79 11.92 -2.18
N ARG A 226 8.26 10.72 -2.49
CA ARG A 226 8.24 9.56 -1.61
C ARG A 226 9.61 8.89 -1.64
N SER A 227 10.11 8.50 -0.48
CA SER A 227 11.33 7.73 -0.31
C SER A 227 11.04 6.54 0.58
N ASP A 228 11.45 5.35 0.13
CA ASP A 228 11.18 4.08 0.79
C ASP A 228 12.48 3.33 1.06
N ARG A 229 12.62 2.86 2.29
CA ARG A 229 13.59 1.84 2.69
C ARG A 229 12.79 0.60 3.02
N PHE A 230 12.92 -0.45 2.22
CA PHE A 230 12.04 -1.62 2.32
C PHE A 230 12.43 -2.57 3.47
N GLY A 231 13.62 -2.42 4.07
CA GLY A 231 14.11 -3.31 5.12
C GLY A 231 14.49 -4.72 4.63
N LEU A 232 14.34 -4.98 3.33
CA LEU A 232 14.76 -6.21 2.67
C LEU A 232 16.24 -6.10 2.31
N VAL A 233 17.06 -7.01 2.84
CA VAL A 233 18.50 -7.04 2.58
C VAL A 233 18.83 -8.24 1.71
N LEU A 234 19.28 -7.97 0.49
CA LEU A 234 19.67 -8.98 -0.49
C LEU A 234 21.16 -8.80 -0.80
N ASN A 235 21.94 -9.89 -0.74
CA ASN A 235 23.40 -9.86 -0.94
C ASN A 235 24.12 -8.78 -0.11
N GLY A 236 23.67 -8.54 1.12
CA GLY A 236 24.25 -7.53 2.02
C GLY A 236 23.91 -6.08 1.68
N THR A 237 23.03 -5.83 0.70
CA THR A 237 22.56 -4.48 0.33
C THR A 237 21.07 -4.35 0.56
N GLU A 238 20.66 -3.27 1.22
CA GLU A 238 19.24 -2.96 1.44
C GLU A 238 18.58 -2.47 0.15
N VAL A 239 17.39 -2.97 -0.15
CA VAL A 239 16.54 -2.47 -1.23
C VAL A 239 15.91 -1.15 -0.81
N THR A 240 16.14 -0.10 -1.59
CA THR A 240 15.57 1.23 -1.39
C THR A 240 14.84 1.70 -2.65
N GLY A 241 13.99 2.71 -2.53
CA GLY A 241 13.28 3.28 -3.66
C GLY A 241 12.89 4.72 -3.43
N TRP A 242 12.60 5.42 -4.53
CA TRP A 242 12.06 6.77 -4.49
C TRP A 242 11.04 6.96 -5.62
N ASN A 243 10.14 7.91 -5.42
CA ASN A 243 9.12 8.27 -6.38
C ASN A 243 8.83 9.77 -6.29
N ALA A 244 8.72 10.43 -7.44
CA ALA A 244 8.24 11.80 -7.56
C ALA A 244 6.98 11.83 -8.42
N ASN A 245 5.96 12.54 -7.94
CA ASN A 245 4.67 12.71 -8.56
C ASN A 245 4.40 14.19 -8.83
N PHE A 246 3.87 14.48 -10.00
CA PHE A 246 3.32 15.78 -10.34
C PHE A 246 1.94 15.58 -10.97
N GLY A 247 0.96 16.37 -10.57
CA GLY A 247 -0.39 16.29 -11.10
C GLY A 247 -1.12 17.60 -11.08
N VAL A 248 -2.17 17.66 -11.89
CA VAL A 248 -3.09 18.79 -11.98
C VAL A 248 -4.52 18.29 -11.86
N ALA A 249 -5.33 18.99 -11.08
CA ALA A 249 -6.77 18.79 -11.02
C ALA A 249 -7.44 20.01 -11.68
N MET A 250 -8.03 19.76 -12.84
CA MET A 250 -8.62 20.77 -13.70
C MET A 250 -10.14 20.74 -13.55
N PRO A 251 -10.78 21.81 -13.06
CA PRO A 251 -12.23 21.87 -13.02
C PRO A 251 -12.79 21.96 -14.45
N VAL A 252 -13.54 20.94 -14.88
CA VAL A 252 -14.18 20.86 -16.20
C VAL A 252 -15.69 20.85 -15.96
N GLY A 253 -16.38 21.96 -16.23
CA GLY A 253 -17.83 22.02 -16.02
C GLY A 253 -18.41 23.41 -16.20
N GLY A 254 -19.54 23.48 -16.89
CA GLY A 254 -20.32 24.70 -17.13
C GLY A 254 -21.48 24.84 -16.16
N ARG A 255 -22.03 26.05 -16.06
CA ARG A 255 -23.28 26.33 -15.34
C ARG A 255 -24.38 25.40 -15.86
N SER A 256 -25.11 24.75 -14.96
CA SER A 256 -26.29 23.98 -15.36
C SER A 256 -27.34 24.91 -15.97
N PHE A 257 -28.14 24.38 -16.91
CA PHE A 257 -29.28 25.10 -17.48
C PHE A 257 -30.37 25.43 -16.44
N ILE A 258 -30.32 24.78 -15.28
CA ILE A 258 -31.22 25.01 -14.14
C ILE A 258 -30.59 26.08 -13.22
N PRO A 259 -31.31 27.18 -12.92
CA PRO A 259 -30.84 28.18 -11.95
C PRO A 259 -30.55 27.53 -10.59
N GLY A 260 -29.28 27.56 -10.15
CA GLY A 260 -28.85 27.03 -8.86
C GLY A 260 -28.17 25.66 -8.89
N ASP A 261 -28.12 24.98 -10.03
CA ASP A 261 -27.45 23.68 -10.17
C ASP A 261 -25.97 23.87 -10.58
N VAL A 262 -25.06 23.34 -9.75
CA VAL A 262 -23.60 23.50 -9.89
C VAL A 262 -23.00 22.12 -10.18
N LYS A 263 -22.93 21.76 -11.46
CA LYS A 263 -22.24 20.55 -11.92
C LYS A 263 -20.76 20.86 -12.09
N VAL A 264 -19.93 20.26 -11.25
CA VAL A 264 -18.47 20.42 -11.34
C VAL A 264 -17.87 19.05 -11.57
N SER A 265 -17.42 18.80 -12.79
CA SER A 265 -16.53 17.68 -13.03
C SER A 265 -15.08 18.15 -12.87
N THR A 266 -14.17 17.27 -12.48
CA THR A 266 -12.75 17.58 -12.36
C THR A 266 -11.94 16.52 -13.09
N LEU A 267 -11.11 16.94 -14.04
CA LEU A 267 -10.17 16.09 -14.74
C LEU A 267 -8.82 16.13 -14.01
N HIS A 268 -8.36 14.98 -13.56
CA HIS A 268 -7.06 14.80 -12.92
C HIS A 268 -6.08 14.22 -13.94
N LEU A 269 -4.97 14.91 -14.16
CA LEU A 269 -3.86 14.39 -14.94
C LEU A 269 -2.63 14.31 -14.03
N GLY A 270 -1.88 13.22 -14.10
CA GLY A 270 -0.71 13.00 -13.27
C GLY A 270 0.40 12.28 -14.00
N LEU A 271 1.63 12.57 -13.59
CA LEU A 271 2.85 11.87 -13.99
C LEU A 271 3.58 11.43 -12.72
N SER A 272 4.12 10.22 -12.76
CA SER A 272 4.92 9.65 -11.68
C SER A 272 6.16 9.01 -12.26
N ALA A 273 7.33 9.41 -11.75
CA ALA A 273 8.60 8.79 -12.07
C ALA A 273 9.20 8.24 -10.79
N GLY A 274 9.82 7.07 -10.86
CA GLY A 274 10.45 6.49 -9.70
C GLY A 274 11.42 5.37 -10.02
N GLN A 275 12.12 4.95 -8.99
CA GLN A 275 13.08 3.87 -9.04
C GLN A 275 12.95 3.01 -7.80
N VAL A 276 13.09 1.69 -7.95
CA VAL A 276 13.19 0.73 -6.86
C VAL A 276 14.42 -0.16 -7.10
N GLY A 277 15.15 -0.45 -6.02
CA GLY A 277 16.34 -1.29 -6.07
C GLY A 277 17.62 -0.57 -6.52
N SER A 278 18.67 -1.36 -6.64
CA SER A 278 20.04 -0.92 -6.95
C SER A 278 20.69 -1.91 -7.92
N ILE A 279 21.76 -1.52 -8.59
CA ILE A 279 22.61 -2.43 -9.40
C ILE A 279 23.79 -2.98 -8.61
N GLN A 280 23.97 -2.53 -7.37
CA GLN A 280 25.06 -2.98 -6.50
C GLN A 280 24.86 -4.43 -6.09
N ASN A 281 25.95 -5.19 -5.94
CA ASN A 281 25.95 -6.58 -5.49
C ASN A 281 25.02 -7.51 -6.29
N GLY A 282 24.89 -7.25 -7.60
CA GLY A 282 24.07 -8.05 -8.51
C GLY A 282 22.56 -7.86 -8.32
N LEU A 283 22.15 -6.80 -7.62
CA LEU A 283 20.74 -6.45 -7.48
C LEU A 283 20.16 -5.89 -8.80
N VAL A 284 18.84 -5.94 -8.88
CA VAL A 284 18.08 -5.39 -10.00
C VAL A 284 17.59 -3.99 -9.62
N ARG A 285 17.73 -3.07 -10.57
CA ARG A 285 17.20 -1.71 -10.47
C ARG A 285 16.07 -1.54 -11.48
N GLU A 286 14.89 -1.24 -10.99
CA GLU A 286 13.71 -0.96 -11.79
C GLU A 286 13.45 0.53 -11.83
N GLN A 287 13.23 1.06 -13.03
CA GLN A 287 12.86 2.45 -13.25
C GLN A 287 11.53 2.48 -14.00
N TYR A 288 10.64 3.38 -13.61
CA TYR A 288 9.34 3.49 -14.23
C TYR A 288 8.91 4.94 -14.41
N LEU A 289 8.11 5.15 -15.45
CA LEU A 289 7.34 6.35 -15.70
C LEU A 289 5.88 5.92 -15.87
N ARG A 290 4.97 6.56 -15.13
CA ARG A 290 3.54 6.29 -15.17
C ARG A 290 2.79 7.59 -15.43
N ALA A 291 1.75 7.49 -16.25
CA ALA A 291 0.78 8.56 -16.45
C ALA A 291 -0.57 8.14 -15.87
N PHE A 292 -1.27 9.08 -15.26
CA PHE A 292 -2.59 8.87 -14.67
C PHE A 292 -3.58 9.84 -15.29
N VAL A 293 -4.77 9.33 -15.59
CA VAL A 293 -5.93 10.11 -15.98
C VAL A 293 -7.07 9.68 -15.07
N GLY A 294 -7.67 10.64 -14.37
CA GLY A 294 -8.80 10.42 -13.49
C GLY A 294 -9.89 11.45 -13.74
N VAL A 295 -11.14 11.06 -13.56
CA VAL A 295 -12.28 11.99 -13.66
C VAL A 295 -13.10 11.88 -12.40
N THR A 296 -13.38 13.01 -11.77
CA THR A 296 -14.36 13.13 -10.69
C THR A 296 -15.60 13.80 -11.25
N LEU A 297 -16.74 13.11 -11.17
CA LEU A 297 -18.03 13.63 -11.57
C LEU A 297 -18.81 13.97 -10.30
N ASN A 298 -18.93 15.26 -9.96
CA ASN A 298 -19.82 15.69 -8.88
C ASN A 298 -21.12 16.20 -9.50
N ASP A 299 -22.22 15.55 -9.16
CA ASP A 299 -23.57 15.98 -9.52
C ASP A 299 -24.47 15.95 -8.27
N GLN A 300 -25.39 16.90 -8.16
CA GLN A 300 -26.32 16.98 -7.04
C GLN A 300 -27.51 16.08 -7.32
N TRP A 301 -27.49 14.87 -6.79
CA TRP A 301 -28.62 13.94 -6.93
C TRP A 301 -29.70 14.28 -5.90
N PHE A 302 -30.97 14.17 -6.29
CA PHE A 302 -32.14 14.30 -5.41
C PHE A 302 -32.49 15.71 -4.91
N MET A 303 -32.21 16.77 -5.68
CA MET A 303 -32.84 18.06 -5.40
C MET A 303 -34.36 17.99 -5.64
N LYS A 304 -35.17 18.13 -4.58
CA LYS A 304 -36.63 18.32 -4.72
C LYS A 304 -36.87 19.65 -5.44
N ALA A 305 -37.41 19.60 -6.65
CA ALA A 305 -37.87 20.79 -7.35
C ALA A 305 -38.93 21.51 -6.49
N LYS A 306 -38.64 22.76 -6.09
CA LYS A 306 -39.70 23.65 -5.58
C LYS A 306 -40.49 24.13 -6.80
N PHE A 307 -41.71 23.63 -6.96
CA PHE A 307 -42.66 24.23 -7.88
C PHE A 307 -42.94 25.67 -7.43
N ARG A 308 -42.95 26.60 -8.38
CA ARG A 308 -43.29 28.00 -8.17
C ARG A 308 -44.74 28.23 -8.54
#